data_AF-T1CBA0-F1
#
_entry.id   AF-T1CBA0-F1
#
_cell.length_a   1.000
_cell.length_b   1.000
_cell.length_c   1.000
_cell.angle_alpha   90.00
_cell.angle_beta   90.00
_cell.angle_gamma   90.00
#
_symmetry.space_group_name_H-M   'P 1'
#
loop_
_entity.id
_entity.type
_entity.pdbx_description
1 polymer ?
#
loop_
_entity_poly.entity_id
_entity_poly.type
_entity_poly.pdbx_seq_one_letter_code
_entity_poly.pdbx_strand_id
1 'polypeptide(L)'
;NRVERVHTEQMNYVDIYTQQISRWRTEKPSASQARELDRMEEQNQQLRDITADVLALASELRKGTIERVLGMSDLELGLQYLLGRQSSDRG
;
A
#
# COMPACT_ATOMS: atom_id res chain seq x y z
N ASN A 1 4.49 6.76 -9.30
CA ASN A 1 5.58 6.34 -8.39
C ASN A 1 5.80 4.82 -8.56
N ARG A 2 7.05 4.33 -8.68
CA ARG A 2 7.35 2.89 -8.87
C ARG A 2 6.86 2.03 -7.70
N VAL A 3 6.97 2.54 -6.47
CA VAL A 3 6.54 1.85 -5.24
C VAL A 3 5.03 1.64 -5.28
N GLU A 4 4.25 2.69 -5.50
CA GLU A 4 2.78 2.61 -5.62
C GLU A 4 2.34 1.58 -6.68
N ARG A 5 2.99 1.58 -7.85
CA ARG A 5 2.64 0.64 -8.93
C ARG A 5 2.86 -0.81 -8.50
N VAL A 6 4.02 -1.12 -7.92
CA VAL A 6 4.37 -2.49 -7.49
C VAL A 6 3.42 -2.96 -6.39
N HIS A 7 3.15 -2.13 -5.38
CA HIS A 7 2.30 -2.53 -4.27
C HIS A 7 0.81 -2.56 -4.65
N THR A 8 0.37 -1.78 -5.65
CA THR A 8 -0.98 -1.93 -6.24
C THR A 8 -1.10 -3.27 -6.95
N GLU A 9 -0.08 -3.69 -7.69
CA GLU A 9 -0.05 -5.01 -8.34
C GLU A 9 -0.06 -6.15 -7.29
N GLN A 10 0.68 -6.01 -6.19
CA GLN A 10 0.65 -6.96 -5.08
C GLN A 10 -0.74 -7.08 -4.46
N MET A 11 -1.48 -5.99 -4.29
CA MET A 11 -2.86 -6.03 -3.79
C MET A 11 -3.77 -6.84 -4.71
N ASN A 12 -3.60 -6.73 -6.03
CA ASN A 12 -4.36 -7.54 -6.99
C ASN A 12 -4.06 -9.04 -6.82
N TYR A 13 -2.80 -9.42 -6.58
CA TYR A 13 -2.46 -10.82 -6.32
C TYR A 13 -3.06 -11.33 -5.00
N VAL A 14 -3.03 -10.52 -3.94
CA VAL A 14 -3.67 -10.86 -2.66
C VAL A 14 -5.15 -11.17 -2.85
N ASP A 15 -5.87 -10.35 -3.64
CA ASP A 15 -7.29 -10.60 -3.92
C ASP A 15 -7.51 -11.87 -4.77
N ILE A 16 -6.62 -12.16 -5.73
CA ILE A 16 -6.64 -13.42 -6.48
C ILE A 16 -6.43 -14.62 -5.56
N TYR A 17 -5.48 -14.54 -4.62
CA TYR A 17 -5.21 -15.61 -3.66
C TYR A 17 -6.38 -15.84 -2.72
N THR A 18 -7.05 -14.79 -2.25
CA THR A 18 -8.28 -14.92 -1.46
C THR A 18 -9.35 -15.71 -2.22
N GLN A 19 -9.57 -15.38 -3.49
CA GLN A 19 -10.53 -16.12 -4.33
C GLN A 19 -10.12 -17.58 -4.53
N GLN A 20 -8.83 -17.84 -4.75
CA GLN A 20 -8.34 -19.19 -4.98
C GLN A 20 -8.41 -20.07 -3.73
N ILE A 21 -8.06 -19.54 -2.56
CA ILE A 21 -8.20 -20.22 -1.26
C ILE A 21 -9.68 -20.57 -1.03
N SER A 22 -10.58 -19.63 -1.28
CA SER A 22 -12.03 -19.86 -1.16
C SER A 22 -12.50 -21.00 -2.07
N ARG A 23 -12.07 -21.02 -3.34
CA ARG A 23 -12.39 -22.11 -4.28
C ARG A 23 -11.87 -23.46 -3.78
N TRP A 24 -10.61 -23.55 -3.36
CA TRP A 24 -10.04 -24.79 -2.86
C TRP A 24 -10.73 -25.31 -1.60
N ARG A 25 -11.24 -24.43 -0.72
CA ARG A 25 -12.04 -24.87 0.44
C ARG A 25 -13.33 -25.60 0.01
N THR A 26 -13.91 -25.26 -1.15
CA THR A 26 -15.12 -25.93 -1.66
C THR A 26 -14.86 -27.28 -2.32
N GLU A 27 -13.60 -27.59 -2.65
CA GLU A 27 -13.20 -28.84 -3.32
C GLU A 27 -13.06 -30.04 -2.36
N LYS A 28 -13.59 -29.94 -1.14
CA LYS A 28 -13.54 -30.97 -0.09
C LYS A 28 -12.09 -31.40 0.23
N PRO A 29 -11.24 -30.46 0.67
CA PRO A 29 -9.85 -30.77 1.01
C PRO A 29 -9.77 -31.82 2.13
N SER A 30 -8.73 -32.65 2.07
CA SER A 30 -8.35 -33.49 3.20
C SER A 30 -7.98 -32.63 4.43
N ALA A 31 -7.91 -33.24 5.61
CA ALA A 31 -7.56 -32.52 6.84
C ALA A 31 -6.17 -31.85 6.79
N SER A 32 -5.20 -32.43 6.06
CA SER A 32 -3.89 -31.80 5.86
C SER A 32 -3.97 -30.59 4.92
N GLN A 33 -4.73 -30.70 3.84
CA GLN A 33 -4.95 -29.59 2.90
C GLN A 33 -5.75 -28.46 3.55
N ALA A 34 -6.75 -28.76 4.38
CA ALA A 34 -7.51 -27.74 5.10
C ALA A 34 -6.61 -26.91 6.03
N ARG A 35 -5.71 -27.57 6.78
CA ARG A 35 -4.71 -26.87 7.61
C ARG A 35 -3.73 -26.03 6.80
N GLU A 36 -3.39 -26.45 5.59
CA GLU A 36 -2.58 -25.63 4.69
C GLU A 36 -3.34 -24.41 4.18
N LEU A 37 -4.63 -24.57 3.84
CA LEU A 37 -5.48 -23.45 3.45
C LEU A 37 -5.65 -22.43 4.59
N ASP A 38 -5.75 -22.90 5.84
CA ASP A 38 -5.77 -22.01 7.03
C ASP A 38 -4.48 -21.19 7.14
N ARG A 39 -3.31 -21.82 6.95
CA ARG A 39 -2.02 -21.12 6.94
C ARG A 39 -1.91 -20.12 5.79
N MET A 40 -2.33 -20.53 4.58
CA MET A 40 -2.33 -19.66 3.41
C MET A 40 -3.23 -18.44 3.60
N GLU A 41 -4.39 -18.62 4.23
CA GLU A 41 -5.33 -17.53 4.54
C GLU A 41 -4.72 -16.53 5.52
N GLU A 42 -4.09 -17.00 6.59
CA GLU A 42 -3.40 -16.15 7.56
C GLU A 42 -2.25 -15.36 6.90
N GLN A 43 -1.43 -16.03 6.09
CA GLN A 43 -0.34 -15.38 5.36
C GLN A 43 -0.85 -14.36 4.34
N ASN A 44 -1.92 -14.68 3.62
CA ASN A 44 -2.49 -13.75 2.64
C ASN A 44 -3.11 -12.51 3.31
N GLN A 45 -3.69 -12.67 4.50
CA GLN A 45 -4.16 -11.54 5.29
C GLN A 45 -3.00 -10.65 5.75
N GLN A 46 -1.91 -11.23 6.24
CA GLN A 46 -0.71 -10.47 6.59
C GLN A 46 -0.13 -9.70 5.38
N LEU A 47 -0.11 -10.33 4.20
CA LEU A 47 0.32 -9.68 2.96
C LEU A 47 -0.60 -8.52 2.59
N ARG A 48 -1.92 -8.66 2.79
CA ARG A 48 -2.90 -7.58 2.57
C ARG A 48 -2.57 -6.37 3.43
N ASP A 49 -2.40 -6.60 4.73
CA ASP A 49 -2.20 -5.54 5.71
C ASP A 49 -0.89 -4.79 5.46
N ILE A 50 0.21 -5.52 5.27
CA ILE A 50 1.53 -4.92 4.98
C ILE A 50 1.51 -4.15 3.65
N THR A 51 0.86 -4.70 2.61
CA THR A 51 0.77 -4.02 1.31
C THR A 51 -0.04 -2.73 1.41
N ALA A 52 -1.13 -2.73 2.18
CA ALA A 52 -1.93 -1.54 2.45
C ALA A 52 -1.13 -0.48 3.21
N ASP A 53 -0.37 -0.87 4.23
CA ASP A 53 0.49 0.03 5.00
C ASP A 53 1.57 0.67 4.13
N VAL A 54 2.21 -0.11 3.25
CA VAL A 54 3.23 0.42 2.33
C VAL A 54 2.62 1.39 1.32
N LEU A 55 1.42 1.12 0.80
CA LEU A 55 0.70 2.04 -0.09
C LEU A 55 0.33 3.34 0.64
N ALA A 56 -0.15 3.24 1.87
CA ALA A 56 -0.47 4.40 2.70
C ALA A 56 0.79 5.25 2.96
N LEU A 57 1.89 4.62 3.37
CA LEU A 57 3.17 5.30 3.61
C LEU A 57 3.71 5.93 2.33
N ALA A 58 3.66 5.24 1.19
CA ALA A 58 4.10 5.78 -0.10
C ALA A 58 3.28 7.02 -0.51
N SER A 59 1.96 7.01 -0.23
CA SER A 59 1.07 8.15 -0.46
C SER A 59 1.42 9.34 0.44
N GLU A 60 1.68 9.10 1.74
CA GLU A 60 2.08 10.16 2.67
C GLU A 60 3.45 10.75 2.32
N LEU A 61 4.46 9.92 2.04
CA LEU A 61 5.79 10.39 1.65
C LEU A 61 5.74 11.24 0.38
N ARG A 62 4.91 10.87 -0.62
CA ARG A 62 4.70 11.68 -1.83
C ARG A 62 4.18 13.10 -1.53
N LYS A 63 3.50 13.33 -0.40
CA LYS A 63 3.03 14.66 -0.01
C LYS A 63 4.16 15.55 0.53
N GLY A 64 5.26 14.96 1.00
CA GLY A 64 6.39 15.67 1.61
C GLY A 64 7.68 15.68 0.80
N THR A 65 7.76 14.97 -0.33
CA THR A 65 9.03 14.87 -1.07
C THR A 65 9.37 16.13 -1.87
N ILE A 66 10.67 16.32 -2.11
CA ILE A 66 11.24 17.34 -3.00
C ILE A 66 10.55 17.33 -4.37
N GLU A 67 10.10 16.17 -4.90
CA GLU A 67 9.36 16.15 -6.17
C GLU A 67 8.03 16.90 -6.10
N ARG A 68 7.34 16.91 -4.95
CA ARG A 68 6.12 17.71 -4.78
C ARG A 68 6.44 19.20 -4.74
N VAL A 69 7.51 19.61 -4.08
CA VAL A 69 7.96 21.01 -4.04
C VAL A 69 8.40 21.46 -5.44
N LEU A 70 9.18 20.65 -6.16
CA LEU A 70 9.62 20.92 -7.53
C LEU A 70 8.50 20.86 -8.57
N GLY A 71 7.39 20.18 -8.25
CA GLY A 71 6.20 20.13 -9.09
C GLY A 71 5.21 21.28 -8.87
N MET A 72 5.42 22.13 -7.85
CA MET A 72 4.61 23.34 -7.65
C MET A 72 5.02 24.41 -8.65
N SER A 73 4.05 25.17 -9.17
CA SER A 73 4.33 26.40 -9.89
C SER A 73 4.93 27.46 -8.95
N ASP A 74 5.71 28.39 -9.50
CA ASP A 74 6.32 29.50 -8.74
C ASP A 74 5.27 30.29 -7.92
N LEU A 75 4.04 30.41 -8.45
CA LEU A 75 2.92 31.05 -7.77
C LEU A 75 2.46 30.26 -6.53
N GLU A 76 2.29 28.94 -6.66
CA GLU A 76 1.90 28.07 -5.54
C GLU A 76 2.98 28.05 -4.45
N LEU A 77 4.24 28.03 -4.87
CA LEU A 77 5.41 28.05 -3.99
C LEU A 77 5.52 29.39 -3.25
N GLY A 78 5.31 30.51 -3.95
CA GLY A 78 5.25 31.85 -3.37
C GLY A 78 4.08 32.05 -2.39
N LEU A 79 2.90 31.52 -2.69
CA LEU A 79 1.75 31.55 -1.78
C LEU A 79 1.99 30.74 -0.50
N GLN A 80 2.63 29.57 -0.58
CA GLN A 80 2.97 28.79 0.60
C GLN A 80 3.98 29.50 1.52
N TYR A 81 4.97 30.18 0.93
CA TYR A 81 5.94 30.98 1.67
C TYR A 81 5.26 32.13 2.43
N LEU A 82 4.39 32.89 1.75
CA LEU A 82 3.65 34.02 2.35
C LEU A 82 2.68 33.58 3.45
N LEU A 83 2.13 32.36 3.36
CA LEU A 83 1.22 31.77 4.35
C LEU A 83 1.94 31.08 5.53
N GLY A 84 3.28 31.14 5.61
CA GLY A 84 4.06 30.65 6.75
C GLY A 84 4.08 29.12 6.92
N ARG A 85 3.58 28.35 5.94
CA ARG A 85 3.40 26.90 6.00
C ARG A 85 4.69 26.07 5.94
N GLN A 86 5.86 26.71 5.88
CA GLN A 86 7.16 26.06 5.74
C GLN A 86 7.97 25.98 7.06
N SER A 87 7.40 26.40 8.20
CA SER A 87 8.16 26.70 9.42
C SER A 87 8.18 25.60 10.51
N SER A 88 8.01 24.31 10.17
CA SER A 88 8.01 23.24 11.20
C SER A 88 8.95 22.05 10.95
N ASP A 89 10.01 22.21 10.16
CA ASP A 89 11.04 21.16 10.03
C ASP A 89 12.47 21.74 10.12
N ARG A 90 12.73 22.44 11.23
CA ARG A 90 14.09 22.70 11.73
C ARG A 90 14.13 22.29 13.20
N GLY A 91 14.49 21.03 13.43
CA GLY A 91 14.84 20.45 14.73
C GLY A 91 15.78 19.28 14.51
#